data_AF-A0A6C0PY15-F1
#
_entry.id   AF-A0A6C0PY15-F1
#
_cell.length_a   1.000
_cell.length_b   1.000
_cell.length_c   1.000
_cell.angle_alpha   90.00
_cell.angle_beta   90.00
_cell.angle_gamma   90.00
#
_symmetry.space_group_name_H-M   'P 1'
#
loop_
_entity.id
_entity.type
_entity.pdbx_description
1 polymer ?
#
loop_
_entity_poly.entity_id
_entity_poly.type
_entity_poly.pdbx_seq_one_letter_code
_entity_poly.pdbx_strand_id
1 'polypeptide(L)'
;MIPAVVVGAGLLLRRHRRGPAAAGGELQALNARLSRNSAESAHLVNITLPTVVERLRDGADTEEALATVPPPSDPQLRCFLRAFADEVGLGERRAAAATAGHEAVVTRLGRIADDLDLLPTVTLPAALGGLREGRGADTVLADLQRPSDPRLRALTEAVVRDFAISERRGGGGHGAPSIEATTTCALGRAVDRPSVQTGVSWPTWCRSGAARRLRFR
;
A
#
# COMPACT_ATOMS: atom_id res chain seq x y z
N MET A 1 -92.06 -5.05 17.07
CA MET A 1 -91.04 -3.98 16.94
C MET A 1 -89.68 -4.29 17.60
N ILE A 2 -89.53 -5.37 18.38
CA ILE A 2 -88.28 -5.71 19.09
C ILE A 2 -87.16 -6.35 18.21
N PRO A 3 -87.43 -7.16 17.16
CA PRO A 3 -86.33 -7.82 16.42
C PRO A 3 -85.51 -6.86 15.55
N ALA A 4 -86.12 -5.78 15.06
CA ALA A 4 -85.45 -4.80 14.19
C ALA A 4 -84.34 -4.02 14.92
N VAL A 5 -84.52 -3.72 16.21
CA VAL A 5 -83.54 -2.99 17.02
C VAL A 5 -82.32 -3.85 17.34
N VAL A 6 -82.51 -5.16 17.58
CA VAL A 6 -81.42 -6.11 17.84
C VAL A 6 -80.57 -6.35 16.58
N VAL A 7 -81.22 -6.44 15.41
CA VAL A 7 -80.51 -6.57 14.13
C VAL A 7 -79.73 -5.28 13.81
N GLY A 8 -80.32 -4.11 14.07
CA GLY A 8 -79.66 -2.82 13.89
C GLY A 8 -78.43 -2.63 14.80
N ALA A 9 -78.55 -2.97 16.09
CA ALA A 9 -77.44 -2.92 17.03
C ALA A 9 -76.32 -3.91 16.69
N GLY A 10 -76.66 -5.14 16.26
CA GLY A 10 -75.68 -6.15 15.85
C GLY A 10 -74.89 -5.75 14.60
N LEU A 11 -75.53 -5.09 13.63
CA LEU A 11 -74.85 -4.56 12.43
C LEU A 11 -73.92 -3.39 12.75
N LEU A 12 -74.32 -2.50 13.66
CA LEU A 12 -73.48 -1.39 14.12
C LEU A 12 -72.26 -1.89 14.89
N LEU A 13 -72.42 -2.88 15.78
CA LEU A 13 -71.27 -3.51 16.47
C LEU A 13 -70.33 -4.22 15.49
N ARG A 14 -70.86 -4.92 14.47
CA ARG A 14 -70.02 -5.53 13.43
C ARG A 14 -69.27 -4.49 12.61
N ARG A 15 -69.91 -3.37 12.28
CA ARG A 15 -69.27 -2.27 11.53
C ARG A 15 -68.20 -1.58 12.37
N HIS A 16 -68.47 -1.33 13.65
CA HIS A 16 -67.49 -0.78 14.59
C HIS A 16 -66.31 -1.73 14.88
N ARG A 17 -66.51 -3.05 14.81
CA ARG A 17 -65.41 -4.03 14.98
C ARG A 17 -64.57 -4.24 13.71
N ARG A 18 -65.10 -3.95 12.52
CA ARG A 18 -64.35 -4.09 11.25
C ARG A 18 -63.26 -3.03 11.06
N GLY A 19 -63.50 -1.78 11.48
CA GLY A 19 -62.49 -0.71 11.45
C GLY A 19 -61.21 -1.03 12.22
N PRO A 20 -61.27 -1.39 13.52
CA PRO A 20 -60.08 -1.73 14.31
C PRO A 20 -59.43 -3.04 13.88
N ALA A 21 -60.18 -4.01 13.34
CA ALA A 21 -59.62 -5.24 12.78
C ALA A 21 -58.82 -4.98 11.48
N ALA A 22 -59.31 -4.10 10.60
CA ALA A 22 -58.58 -3.69 9.39
C ALA A 22 -57.31 -2.89 9.74
N ALA A 23 -57.41 -1.93 10.66
CA ALA A 23 -56.27 -1.16 11.14
C ALA A 23 -55.22 -2.05 11.85
N GLY A 24 -55.66 -3.05 12.61
CA GLY A 24 -54.76 -4.04 13.23
C GLY A 24 -54.03 -4.91 12.21
N GLY A 25 -54.71 -5.30 11.12
CA GLY A 25 -54.09 -6.05 10.02
C GLY A 25 -53.02 -5.26 9.27
N GLU A 26 -53.26 -3.97 9.00
CA GLU A 26 -52.27 -3.09 8.37
C GLU A 26 -51.04 -2.88 9.26
N LEU A 27 -51.24 -2.65 10.56
CA LEU A 27 -50.14 -2.55 11.53
C LEU A 27 -49.33 -3.84 11.60
N GLN A 28 -49.99 -5.00 11.60
CA GLN A 28 -49.31 -6.29 11.61
C GLN A 28 -48.51 -6.52 10.32
N ALA A 29 -49.05 -6.14 9.16
CA ALA A 29 -48.35 -6.23 7.88
C ALA A 29 -47.12 -5.29 7.82
N LEU A 30 -47.25 -4.06 8.31
CA LEU A 30 -46.14 -3.12 8.41
C LEU A 30 -45.05 -3.63 9.36
N ASN A 31 -45.44 -4.14 10.52
CA ASN A 31 -44.49 -4.67 11.51
C ASN A 31 -43.77 -5.92 10.98
N ALA A 32 -44.47 -6.80 10.25
CA ALA A 32 -43.85 -7.93 9.56
C ALA A 32 -42.83 -7.49 8.50
N ARG A 33 -43.09 -6.40 7.77
CA ARG A 33 -42.13 -5.82 6.81
C ARG A 33 -40.91 -5.23 7.52
N LEU A 34 -41.11 -4.47 8.59
CA LEU A 34 -40.00 -3.93 9.39
C LEU A 34 -39.13 -5.03 9.98
N SER A 35 -39.74 -6.08 10.55
CA SER A 35 -39.01 -7.22 11.08
C SER A 35 -38.22 -7.94 9.99
N ARG A 36 -38.77 -8.07 8.78
CA ARG A 36 -38.06 -8.68 7.64
C ARG A 36 -36.86 -7.84 7.21
N ASN A 37 -37.04 -6.54 7.03
CA ASN A 37 -35.95 -5.63 6.65
C ASN A 37 -34.85 -5.57 7.72
N SER A 38 -35.24 -5.61 9.00
CA SER A 38 -34.29 -5.66 10.11
C SER A 38 -33.48 -6.96 10.08
N ALA A 39 -34.13 -8.11 9.87
CA ALA A 39 -33.44 -9.40 9.75
C ALA A 39 -32.51 -9.44 8.53
N GLU A 40 -32.93 -8.90 7.39
CA GLU A 40 -32.11 -8.83 6.17
C GLU A 40 -30.91 -7.90 6.35
N SER A 41 -31.08 -6.75 6.98
CA SER A 41 -29.98 -5.83 7.31
C SER A 41 -28.99 -6.47 8.27
N ALA A 42 -29.47 -7.18 9.30
CA ALA A 42 -28.62 -7.91 10.22
C ALA A 42 -27.86 -9.04 9.51
N HIS A 43 -28.48 -9.75 8.58
CA HIS A 43 -27.82 -10.78 7.79
C HIS A 43 -26.74 -10.18 6.88
N LEU A 44 -27.04 -9.06 6.21
CA LEU A 44 -26.09 -8.34 5.37
C LEU A 44 -24.84 -7.95 6.17
N VAL A 45 -25.03 -7.28 7.31
CA VAL A 45 -23.90 -6.76 8.10
C VAL A 45 -23.09 -7.85 8.79
N ASN A 46 -23.74 -8.90 9.29
CA ASN A 46 -23.05 -9.92 10.09
C ASN A 46 -22.52 -11.09 9.27
N ILE A 47 -23.07 -11.33 8.07
CA ILE A 47 -22.70 -12.49 7.24
C ILE A 47 -22.19 -12.03 5.88
N THR A 48 -23.02 -11.34 5.11
CA THR A 48 -22.71 -11.02 3.70
C THR A 48 -21.48 -10.12 3.55
N LEU A 49 -21.41 -9.01 4.30
CA LEU A 49 -20.28 -8.08 4.19
C LEU A 49 -18.96 -8.74 4.63
N PRO A 50 -18.86 -9.42 5.79
CA PRO A 50 -17.64 -10.13 6.16
C PRO A 50 -17.20 -11.15 5.12
N THR A 51 -18.11 -11.96 4.57
CA THR A 51 -17.78 -12.94 3.51
C THR A 51 -17.20 -12.26 2.26
N VAL A 52 -17.80 -11.16 1.82
CA VAL A 52 -17.30 -10.41 0.65
C VAL A 52 -15.94 -9.78 0.94
N VAL A 53 -15.74 -9.21 2.13
CA VAL A 53 -14.44 -8.64 2.54
C VAL A 53 -13.35 -9.71 2.57
N GLU A 54 -13.63 -10.89 3.10
CA GLU A 54 -12.69 -12.01 3.14
C GLU A 54 -12.26 -12.41 1.72
N ARG A 55 -13.22 -12.57 0.79
CA ARG A 55 -12.92 -12.89 -0.61
C ARG A 55 -12.09 -11.82 -1.30
N LEU A 56 -12.38 -10.55 -1.06
CA LEU A 56 -11.61 -9.43 -1.62
C LEU A 56 -10.18 -9.39 -1.07
N ARG A 57 -9.99 -9.71 0.21
CA ARG A 57 -8.66 -9.83 0.84
C ARG A 57 -7.87 -11.01 0.32
N ASP A 58 -8.54 -12.11 -0.03
CA ASP A 58 -7.94 -13.25 -0.71
C ASP A 58 -7.56 -12.95 -2.18
N GLY A 59 -7.89 -11.75 -2.68
CA GLY A 59 -7.54 -11.28 -4.01
C GLY A 59 -8.58 -11.57 -5.08
N ALA A 60 -9.78 -12.02 -4.71
CA ALA A 60 -10.89 -12.13 -5.66
C ALA A 60 -11.28 -10.76 -6.21
N ASP A 61 -11.78 -10.72 -7.45
CA ASP A 61 -12.35 -9.50 -7.99
C ASP A 61 -13.74 -9.20 -7.39
N THR A 62 -14.24 -7.98 -7.58
CA THR A 62 -15.52 -7.56 -6.98
C THR A 62 -16.70 -8.40 -7.45
N GLU A 63 -16.73 -8.80 -8.72
CA GLU A 63 -17.84 -9.59 -9.28
C GLU A 63 -17.81 -11.02 -8.75
N GLU A 64 -16.64 -11.63 -8.69
CA GLU A 64 -16.39 -12.95 -8.14
C GLU A 64 -16.75 -12.99 -6.65
N ALA A 65 -16.33 -11.99 -5.88
CA ALA A 65 -16.68 -11.88 -4.47
C ALA A 65 -18.20 -11.77 -4.27
N LEU A 66 -18.89 -10.96 -5.08
CA LEU A 66 -20.33 -10.79 -4.99
C LEU A 66 -21.12 -12.01 -5.50
N ALA A 67 -20.57 -12.78 -6.43
CA ALA A 67 -21.17 -14.03 -6.90
C ALA A 67 -21.20 -15.13 -5.83
N THR A 68 -20.39 -15.02 -4.78
CA THR A 68 -20.33 -16.01 -3.69
C THR A 68 -21.48 -15.88 -2.69
N VAL A 69 -22.19 -14.75 -2.69
CA VAL A 69 -23.26 -14.46 -1.74
C VAL A 69 -24.60 -14.28 -2.44
N PRO A 70 -25.72 -14.74 -1.85
CA PRO A 70 -27.03 -14.48 -2.41
C PRO A 70 -27.33 -12.97 -2.39
N PRO A 71 -27.85 -12.39 -3.49
CA PRO A 71 -28.12 -10.97 -3.54
C PRO A 71 -29.29 -10.58 -2.61
N PRO A 72 -29.19 -9.45 -1.89
CA PRO A 72 -30.30 -8.92 -1.10
C PRO A 72 -31.57 -8.74 -1.93
N SER A 73 -32.72 -8.97 -1.31
CA SER A 73 -34.03 -8.73 -1.92
C SER A 73 -34.28 -7.25 -2.15
N ASP A 74 -33.84 -6.40 -1.20
CA ASP A 74 -33.95 -4.95 -1.32
C ASP A 74 -32.95 -4.38 -2.37
N PRO A 75 -33.42 -3.67 -3.42
CA PRO A 75 -32.53 -3.01 -4.37
C PRO A 75 -31.57 -1.98 -3.72
N GLN A 76 -31.97 -1.31 -2.63
CA GLN A 76 -31.10 -0.36 -1.94
C GLN A 76 -29.92 -1.08 -1.27
N LEU A 77 -30.18 -2.20 -0.59
CA LEU A 77 -29.14 -3.03 0.02
C LEU A 77 -28.21 -3.64 -1.03
N ARG A 78 -28.73 -4.03 -2.20
CA ARG A 78 -27.90 -4.48 -3.34
C ARG A 78 -26.96 -3.38 -3.85
N CYS A 79 -27.48 -2.16 -4.03
CA CYS A 79 -26.68 -1.03 -4.46
C CYS A 79 -25.58 -0.71 -3.44
N PHE A 80 -25.92 -0.70 -2.14
CA PHE A 80 -24.95 -0.52 -1.07
C PHE A 80 -23.88 -1.62 -1.06
N LEU A 81 -24.29 -2.89 -1.16
CA LEU A 81 -23.36 -4.03 -1.18
C LEU A 81 -22.36 -3.93 -2.33
N ARG A 82 -22.83 -3.56 -3.52
CA ARG A 82 -21.95 -3.34 -4.70
C ARG A 82 -20.96 -2.21 -4.44
N ALA A 83 -21.44 -1.03 -4.04
CA ALA A 83 -20.58 0.12 -3.79
C ALA A 83 -19.54 -0.14 -2.69
N PHE A 84 -19.95 -0.86 -1.64
CA PHE A 84 -19.05 -1.29 -0.57
C PHE A 84 -17.98 -2.25 -1.10
N ALA A 85 -18.36 -3.27 -1.86
CA ALA A 85 -17.43 -4.24 -2.42
C ALA A 85 -16.43 -3.57 -3.38
N ASP A 86 -16.89 -2.61 -4.19
CA ASP A 86 -16.02 -1.85 -5.09
C ASP A 86 -14.98 -1.02 -4.34
N GLU A 87 -15.39 -0.30 -3.28
CA GLU A 87 -14.49 0.52 -2.48
C GLU A 87 -13.48 -0.33 -1.70
N VAL A 88 -13.93 -1.45 -1.10
CA VAL A 88 -13.03 -2.39 -0.42
C VAL A 88 -12.06 -3.01 -1.42
N GLY A 89 -12.53 -3.49 -2.56
CA GLY A 89 -11.66 -4.11 -3.57
C GLY A 89 -10.63 -3.13 -4.12
N LEU A 90 -11.01 -1.86 -4.30
CA LEU A 90 -10.11 -0.78 -4.66
C LEU A 90 -9.09 -0.47 -3.55
N GLY A 91 -9.51 -0.53 -2.29
CA GLY A 91 -8.63 -0.44 -1.11
C GLY A 91 -7.58 -1.56 -1.07
N GLU A 92 -8.02 -2.82 -1.20
CA GLU A 92 -7.15 -4.00 -1.21
C GLU A 92 -6.15 -3.95 -2.37
N ARG A 93 -6.58 -3.57 -3.57
CA ARG A 93 -5.66 -3.38 -4.72
C ARG A 93 -4.59 -2.33 -4.45
N ARG A 94 -4.94 -1.21 -3.81
CA ARG A 94 -3.95 -0.19 -3.45
C ARG A 94 -2.99 -0.68 -2.37
N ALA A 95 -3.49 -1.42 -1.38
CA ALA A 95 -2.66 -2.00 -0.33
C ALA A 95 -1.67 -3.02 -0.91
N ALA A 96 -2.12 -3.89 -1.81
CA ALA A 96 -1.27 -4.84 -2.53
C ALA A 96 -0.20 -4.12 -3.36
N ALA A 97 -0.57 -3.09 -4.13
CA ALA A 97 0.37 -2.30 -4.91
C ALA A 97 1.41 -1.58 -4.04
N ALA A 98 1.00 -1.03 -2.89
CA ALA A 98 1.90 -0.39 -1.94
C ALA A 98 2.90 -1.39 -1.34
N THR A 99 2.42 -2.59 -0.99
CA THR A 99 3.27 -3.68 -0.45
C THR A 99 4.30 -4.13 -1.48
N ALA A 100 3.87 -4.40 -2.71
CA ALA A 100 4.78 -4.75 -3.81
C ALA A 100 5.82 -3.64 -4.09
N GLY A 101 5.39 -2.37 -4.03
CA GLY A 101 6.29 -1.23 -4.15
C GLY A 101 7.32 -1.17 -3.03
N HIS A 102 6.90 -1.43 -1.79
CA HIS A 102 7.80 -1.48 -0.63
C HIS A 102 8.83 -2.61 -0.78
N GLU A 103 8.41 -3.82 -1.11
CA GLU A 103 9.30 -4.97 -1.31
C GLU A 103 10.32 -4.72 -2.43
N ALA A 104 9.89 -4.09 -3.53
CA ALA A 104 10.78 -3.71 -4.62
C ALA A 104 11.85 -2.70 -4.16
N VAL A 105 11.47 -1.71 -3.35
CA VAL A 105 12.41 -0.73 -2.79
C VAL A 105 13.37 -1.39 -1.81
N VAL A 106 12.89 -2.24 -0.89
CA VAL A 106 13.72 -2.97 0.07
C VAL A 106 14.73 -3.86 -0.66
N THR A 107 14.29 -4.60 -1.67
CA THR A 107 15.17 -5.44 -2.50
C THR A 107 16.22 -4.60 -3.21
N ARG A 108 15.85 -3.44 -3.75
CA ARG A 108 16.79 -2.54 -4.42
C ARG A 108 17.81 -1.96 -3.43
N LEU A 109 17.38 -1.55 -2.25
CA LEU A 109 18.27 -1.05 -1.20
C LEU A 109 19.23 -2.12 -0.72
N GLY A 110 18.77 -3.36 -0.55
CA GLY A 110 19.62 -4.50 -0.23
C GLY A 110 20.75 -4.69 -1.24
N ARG A 111 20.43 -4.71 -2.54
CA ARG A 111 21.44 -4.82 -3.60
C ARG A 111 22.46 -3.67 -3.60
N ILE A 112 22.00 -2.44 -3.33
CA ILE A 112 22.91 -1.27 -3.23
C ILE A 112 23.81 -1.40 -2.01
N ALA A 113 23.30 -1.89 -0.88
CA ALA A 113 24.09 -2.14 0.32
C ALA A 113 25.15 -3.23 0.06
N ASP A 114 24.75 -4.35 -0.57
CA ASP A 114 25.68 -5.42 -0.94
C ASP A 114 26.80 -4.93 -1.89
N ASP A 115 26.43 -4.14 -2.91
CA ASP A 115 27.40 -3.51 -3.82
C ASP A 115 28.35 -2.57 -3.05
N LEU A 116 27.83 -1.77 -2.11
CA LEU A 116 28.61 -0.85 -1.28
C LEU A 116 29.56 -1.57 -0.33
N ASP A 117 29.20 -2.75 0.17
CA ASP A 117 30.07 -3.56 1.03
C ASP A 117 31.16 -4.26 0.21
N LEU A 118 30.81 -4.73 -1.00
CA LEU A 118 31.76 -5.37 -1.92
C LEU A 118 32.81 -4.39 -2.46
N LEU A 119 32.42 -3.13 -2.70
CA LEU A 119 33.28 -2.11 -3.28
C LEU A 119 34.62 -1.91 -2.53
N PRO A 120 34.63 -1.57 -1.23
CA PRO A 120 35.86 -1.34 -0.48
C PRO A 120 36.61 -2.63 -0.14
N THR A 121 35.91 -3.77 -0.06
CA THR A 121 36.48 -5.03 0.44
C THR A 121 37.10 -5.88 -0.66
N VAL A 122 36.54 -5.85 -1.86
CA VAL A 122 36.95 -6.72 -2.98
C VAL A 122 37.30 -5.88 -4.20
N THR A 123 36.36 -5.06 -4.66
CA THR A 123 36.43 -4.43 -5.97
C THR A 123 37.55 -3.40 -6.07
N LEU A 124 37.61 -2.42 -5.16
CA LEU A 124 38.64 -1.39 -5.18
C LEU A 124 40.04 -1.98 -4.91
N PRO A 125 40.26 -2.86 -3.91
CA PRO A 125 41.56 -3.50 -3.72
C PRO A 125 42.05 -4.26 -4.95
N ALA A 126 41.19 -5.02 -5.62
CA ALA A 126 41.55 -5.75 -6.84
C ALA A 126 41.92 -4.80 -7.99
N ALA A 127 41.16 -3.71 -8.17
CA ALA A 127 41.43 -2.71 -9.20
C ALA A 127 42.77 -2.00 -8.96
N LEU A 128 43.00 -1.54 -7.73
CA LEU A 128 44.24 -0.88 -7.34
C LEU A 128 45.46 -1.82 -7.42
N GLY A 129 45.29 -3.10 -7.08
CA GLY A 129 46.33 -4.13 -7.25
C GLY A 129 46.75 -4.28 -8.72
N GLY A 130 45.77 -4.40 -9.62
CA GLY A 130 46.06 -4.49 -11.06
C GLY A 130 46.74 -3.26 -11.64
N LEU A 131 46.37 -2.07 -11.19
CA LEU A 131 47.03 -0.83 -11.60
C LEU A 131 48.48 -0.74 -11.09
N ARG A 132 48.75 -1.17 -9.85
CA ARG A 132 50.11 -1.26 -9.28
C ARG A 132 50.98 -2.28 -10.00
N GLU A 133 50.38 -3.34 -10.54
CA GLU A 133 51.05 -4.32 -11.42
C GLU A 133 51.31 -3.78 -12.84
N GLY A 134 50.95 -2.52 -13.11
CA GLY A 134 51.20 -1.84 -14.38
C GLY A 134 50.14 -2.09 -15.45
N ARG A 135 49.00 -2.74 -15.12
CA ARG A 135 47.90 -2.89 -16.08
C ARG A 135 47.25 -1.54 -16.39
N GLY A 136 46.71 -1.38 -17.60
CA GLY A 136 45.96 -0.19 -17.99
C GLY A 136 44.58 -0.10 -17.31
N ALA A 137 44.06 1.11 -17.12
CA ALA A 137 42.76 1.34 -16.48
C ALA A 137 41.61 0.63 -17.21
N ASP A 138 41.58 0.68 -18.55
CA ASP A 138 40.53 0.02 -19.33
C ASP A 138 40.59 -1.51 -19.22
N THR A 139 41.80 -2.09 -19.12
CA THR A 139 41.99 -3.52 -18.87
C THR A 139 41.50 -3.91 -17.48
N VAL A 140 41.92 -3.16 -16.45
CA VAL A 140 41.48 -3.41 -15.07
C VAL A 140 39.96 -3.29 -14.93
N LEU A 141 39.34 -2.29 -15.55
CA LEU A 141 37.88 -2.10 -15.51
C LEU A 141 37.09 -3.15 -16.32
N ALA A 142 37.73 -3.79 -17.30
CA ALA A 142 37.13 -4.89 -18.05
C ALA A 142 37.05 -6.17 -17.21
N ASP A 143 38.07 -6.44 -16.38
CA ASP A 143 38.17 -7.65 -15.56
C ASP A 143 37.47 -7.52 -14.20
N LEU A 144 37.05 -6.31 -13.84
CA LEU A 144 36.48 -6.00 -12.54
C LEU A 144 35.04 -6.50 -12.39
N GLN A 145 34.70 -7.08 -11.24
CA GLN A 145 33.32 -7.32 -10.88
C GLN A 145 32.57 -5.97 -10.82
N ARG A 146 31.58 -5.82 -11.71
CA ARG A 146 30.84 -4.56 -11.84
C ARG A 146 29.73 -4.49 -10.79
N PRO A 147 29.63 -3.36 -10.05
CA PRO A 147 28.44 -3.07 -9.25
C PRO A 147 27.18 -3.11 -10.10
N SER A 148 26.10 -3.60 -9.51
CA SER A 148 24.79 -3.66 -10.13
C SER A 148 24.20 -2.26 -10.30
N ASP A 149 24.44 -1.35 -9.34
CA ASP A 149 23.99 0.04 -9.43
C ASP A 149 24.84 0.87 -10.42
N PRO A 150 24.23 1.54 -11.42
CA PRO A 150 24.96 2.35 -12.40
C PRO A 150 25.76 3.51 -11.81
N ARG A 151 25.31 4.10 -10.69
CA ARG A 151 26.01 5.23 -10.05
C ARG A 151 27.27 4.73 -9.35
N LEU A 152 27.18 3.61 -8.64
CA LEU A 152 28.32 2.94 -8.02
C LEU A 152 29.35 2.49 -9.07
N ARG A 153 28.88 1.96 -10.20
CA ARG A 153 29.75 1.62 -11.33
C ARG A 153 30.50 2.84 -11.87
N ALA A 154 29.79 3.96 -12.11
CA ALA A 154 30.42 5.20 -12.58
C ALA A 154 31.42 5.77 -11.57
N LEU A 155 31.11 5.70 -10.27
CA LEU A 155 32.02 6.10 -9.19
C LEU A 155 33.29 5.24 -9.19
N THR A 156 33.14 3.92 -9.29
CA THR A 156 34.26 2.96 -9.34
C THR A 156 35.17 3.26 -10.52
N GLU A 157 34.58 3.46 -11.70
CA GLU A 157 35.32 3.82 -12.90
C GLU A 157 36.10 5.12 -12.74
N ALA A 158 35.48 6.17 -12.19
CA ALA A 158 36.14 7.44 -11.95
C ALA A 158 37.35 7.28 -11.00
N VAL A 159 37.17 6.58 -9.88
CA VAL A 159 38.23 6.34 -8.88
C VAL A 159 39.41 5.57 -9.50
N VAL A 160 39.13 4.51 -10.27
CA VAL A 160 40.17 3.70 -10.92
C VAL A 160 40.92 4.49 -11.98
N ARG A 161 40.21 5.29 -12.80
CA ARG A 161 40.85 6.16 -13.81
C ARG A 161 41.71 7.24 -13.16
N ASP A 162 41.22 7.90 -12.12
CA ASP A 162 41.97 8.93 -11.39
C ASP A 162 43.24 8.35 -10.75
N PHE A 163 43.15 7.15 -10.16
CA PHE A 163 44.32 6.46 -9.60
C PHE A 163 45.33 6.08 -10.68
N ALA A 164 44.89 5.55 -11.83
CA ALA A 164 45.77 5.23 -12.94
C ALA A 164 46.53 6.47 -13.46
N ILE A 165 45.86 7.63 -13.48
CA ILE A 165 46.47 8.91 -13.84
C ILE A 165 47.49 9.34 -12.78
N SER A 166 47.19 9.20 -11.49
CA SER A 166 48.11 9.56 -10.41
C SER A 166 49.35 8.68 -10.38
N GLU A 167 49.23 7.37 -10.59
CA GLU A 167 50.38 6.44 -10.65
C GLU A 167 51.34 6.82 -11.78
N ARG A 168 50.82 7.19 -12.95
CA ARG A 168 51.65 7.66 -14.09
C ARG A 168 52.39 8.95 -13.79
N ARG A 169 51.83 9.82 -12.94
CA ARG A 169 52.46 11.11 -12.56
C ARG A 169 53.40 10.96 -11.36
N GLY A 170 53.09 10.07 -10.42
CA GLY A 170 53.86 9.79 -9.20
C GLY A 170 55.18 9.05 -9.44
N GLY A 171 55.40 8.51 -10.65
CA GLY A 171 56.72 8.06 -11.10
C GLY A 171 57.80 9.17 -11.12
N GLY A 172 57.41 10.44 -10.93
CA GLY A 172 58.31 11.55 -10.63
C GLY A 172 58.21 11.99 -9.16
N GLY A 173 58.93 11.33 -8.26
CA GLY A 173 59.18 11.81 -6.89
C GLY A 173 58.35 11.14 -5.80
N HIS A 174 59.00 10.33 -4.97
CA HIS A 174 58.40 9.60 -3.86
C HIS A 174 58.04 10.52 -2.69
N GLY A 175 56.79 10.49 -2.29
CA GLY A 175 56.31 10.97 -0.98
C GLY A 175 54.91 10.46 -0.75
N ALA A 176 54.77 9.39 0.05
CA ALA A 176 53.49 8.74 0.31
C ALA A 176 52.64 9.54 1.32
N PRO A 177 51.43 10.00 0.98
CA PRO A 177 50.43 10.37 1.97
C PRO A 177 49.59 9.16 2.38
N SER A 178 49.32 9.07 3.69
CA SER A 178 48.41 8.10 4.32
C SER A 178 47.00 8.14 3.69
N ILE A 179 46.44 6.95 3.49
CA ILE A 179 45.09 6.67 2.95
C ILE A 179 43.96 7.37 3.73
N GLU A 180 44.21 7.83 4.95
CA GLU A 180 43.24 8.53 5.80
C GLU A 180 43.00 9.98 5.35
N ALA A 181 44.00 10.62 4.72
CA ALA A 181 43.89 12.00 4.24
C ALA A 181 43.06 12.12 2.95
N THR A 182 43.08 11.09 2.09
CA THR A 182 42.40 11.12 0.79
C THR A 182 40.89 10.94 0.93
N THR A 183 40.43 10.14 1.89
CA THR A 183 39.00 9.91 2.16
C THR A 183 38.29 11.19 2.61
N THR A 184 38.97 12.04 3.39
CA THR A 184 38.43 13.32 3.88
C THR A 184 38.28 14.38 2.77
N CYS A 185 39.22 14.43 1.81
CA CYS A 185 39.14 15.39 0.70
C CYS A 185 38.15 14.99 -0.41
N ALA A 186 37.86 13.69 -0.58
CA ALA A 186 36.86 13.21 -1.52
C ALA A 186 35.42 13.44 -1.02
N LEU A 187 35.17 13.25 0.29
CA LEU A 187 33.88 13.55 0.91
C LEU A 187 33.55 15.06 0.93
N GLY A 188 34.56 15.93 1.09
CA GLY A 188 34.35 17.38 1.06
C GLY A 188 33.89 17.94 -0.30
N ARG A 189 34.26 17.30 -1.42
CA ARG A 189 33.85 17.73 -2.77
C ARG A 189 32.52 17.14 -3.26
N ALA A 190 31.97 16.15 -2.56
CA ALA A 190 30.65 15.60 -2.84
C ALA A 190 29.51 16.32 -2.08
N VAL A 191 29.84 17.05 -1.00
CA VAL A 191 28.87 17.81 -0.18
C VAL A 191 28.56 19.19 -0.76
N ASP A 192 29.41 19.75 -1.63
CA ASP A 192 29.21 21.09 -2.22
C ASP A 192 28.54 21.04 -3.61
N ARG A 193 27.43 20.30 -3.70
CA ARG A 193 26.51 20.36 -4.85
C ARG A 193 25.15 20.85 -4.35
N PRO A 194 24.61 21.96 -4.88
CA PRO A 194 23.39 22.55 -4.36
C PRO A 194 22.22 21.56 -4.46
N SER A 195 21.58 21.32 -3.33
CA SER A 195 20.31 20.60 -3.20
C SER A 195 19.22 21.29 -4.02
N VAL A 196 18.92 20.71 -5.18
CA VAL A 196 17.58 20.31 -5.66
C VAL A 196 16.39 21.19 -5.22
N GLN A 197 15.81 21.93 -6.17
CA GLN A 197 14.36 22.20 -6.19
C GLN A 197 13.66 21.11 -7.01
N THR A 198 13.27 20.01 -6.36
CA THR A 198 12.19 19.15 -6.85
C THR A 198 10.95 19.53 -6.06
N GLY A 199 10.06 20.28 -6.72
CA GLY A 199 8.69 20.47 -6.26
C GLY A 199 7.96 19.14 -6.26
N VAL A 200 8.02 18.43 -5.14
CA VAL A 200 7.07 17.36 -4.81
C VAL A 200 6.05 18.00 -3.88
N SER A 201 4.91 18.41 -4.45
CA SER A 201 3.76 18.80 -3.65
C SER A 201 3.21 17.56 -2.97
N TRP A 202 3.29 17.53 -1.64
CA TRP A 202 2.61 16.52 -0.84
C TRP A 202 1.13 16.93 -0.68
N PRO A 203 0.17 16.01 -0.88
CA PRO A 203 -1.22 16.28 -0.58
C PRO A 203 -1.39 16.59 0.92
N THR A 204 -2.19 17.61 1.22
CA THR A 204 -2.37 18.25 2.53
C THR A 204 -3.04 17.40 3.61
N TRP A 205 -3.38 16.14 3.34
CA TRP A 205 -4.10 15.27 4.29
C TRP A 205 -3.21 14.51 5.29
N CYS A 206 -1.90 14.44 5.08
CA CYS A 206 -0.97 13.79 6.03
C CYS A 206 -0.59 14.64 7.26
N ARG A 207 -1.09 15.88 7.41
CA ARG A 207 -0.70 16.78 8.52
C ARG A 207 -1.66 16.75 9.72
N SER A 208 -2.68 15.91 9.69
CA SER A 208 -3.69 15.79 10.76
C SER A 208 -3.84 14.34 11.19
N GLY A 209 -2.81 13.80 11.88
CA GLY A 209 -2.84 12.41 12.33
C GLY A 209 -1.82 12.06 13.42
N ALA A 210 -1.42 13.00 14.27
CA ALA A 210 -0.51 12.72 15.39
C ALA A 210 -1.03 13.32 16.69
N ALA A 211 -2.14 12.79 17.20
CA ALA A 211 -2.52 12.92 18.61
C ALA A 211 -3.60 11.88 18.99
N ARG A 212 -3.20 10.66 19.31
CA ARG A 212 -3.93 9.86 20.30
C ARG A 212 -3.01 8.83 20.95
N ARG A 213 -2.51 9.21 22.13
CA ARG A 213 -1.91 8.29 23.11
C ARG A 213 -3.01 7.34 23.57
N LEU A 214 -2.81 6.04 23.41
CA LEU A 214 -3.55 5.04 24.19
C LEU A 214 -2.56 4.44 25.19
N ARG A 215 -2.73 4.86 26.45
CA ARG A 215 -2.28 4.11 27.62
C ARG A 215 -3.21 2.91 27.73
N PHE A 216 -2.67 1.70 27.69
CA PHE A 216 -3.36 0.53 28.20
C PHE A 216 -3.10 0.42 29.70
N ARG A 217 -4.19 0.29 30.47
CA ARG A 217 -4.24 -0.31 31.80
C ARG A 217 -5.42 -1.26 31.79
#